data_AF-A0A3M7QNV2-F1
#
_entry.id   AF-A0A3M7QNV2-F1
#
_cell.length_a   1.000
_cell.length_b   1.000
_cell.length_c   1.000
_cell.angle_alpha   90.00
_cell.angle_beta   90.00
_cell.angle_gamma   90.00
#
_symmetry.space_group_name_H-M   'P 1'
#
loop_
_entity.id
_entity.type
_entity.pdbx_description
1 polymer ?
#
loop_
_entity_poly.entity_id
_entity_poly.type
_entity_poly.pdbx_seq_one_letter_code
_entity_poly.pdbx_strand_id
1 'polypeptide(L)'
;MNDPSLKMEIKSQLYKTYCRPILTYGCEATKINRTLLRKIKSTESTIIKKSLGLSKRSKTTNLLHALNIAPTEDTLKLRKLAFAKRLENNVFTRKLVNKIIEESEISRKKLNKNSLIAEFNELLDDEPRSIEEINEKAALEMLIRKKKN
;
A
#
# COMPACT_ATOMS: atom_id res chain seq x y z
N MET A 1 7.66 31.12 14.08
CA MET A 1 7.92 29.84 13.36
C MET A 1 7.70 30.05 11.87
N ASN A 2 8.74 30.36 11.10
CA ASN A 2 8.61 30.68 9.66
C ASN A 2 9.55 29.86 8.76
N ASP A 3 10.13 28.76 9.26
CA ASP A 3 10.93 27.88 8.41
C ASP A 3 10.02 27.13 7.40
N PRO A 4 10.19 27.36 6.09
CA PRO A 4 9.43 26.66 5.06
C PRO A 4 9.63 25.14 5.09
N SER A 5 10.81 24.68 5.52
CA SER A 5 11.15 23.26 5.61
C SER A 5 10.29 22.56 6.65
N LEU A 6 10.25 23.12 7.87
CA LEU A 6 9.42 22.61 8.97
C LEU A 6 7.93 22.57 8.58
N LYS A 7 7.45 23.57 7.84
CA LYS A 7 6.07 23.61 7.34
C LYS A 7 5.76 22.49 6.36
N MET A 8 6.72 22.09 5.52
CA MET A 8 6.56 20.97 4.59
C MET A 8 6.56 19.62 5.31
N GLU A 9 7.41 19.46 6.31
CA GLU A 9 7.50 18.23 7.10
C GLU A 9 6.21 17.96 7.87
N ILE A 10 5.66 18.99 8.53
CA ILE A 10 4.37 18.88 9.25
C ILE A 10 3.25 18.46 8.31
N LYS A 11 3.17 19.04 7.10
CA LYS A 11 2.16 18.67 6.09
C LYS A 11 2.33 17.24 5.61
N SER A 12 3.57 16.81 5.39
CA SER A 12 3.89 15.42 5.04
C SER A 12 3.42 14.47 6.13
N GLN A 13 3.70 14.80 7.40
CA GLN A 13 3.32 13.97 8.53
C GLN A 13 1.80 13.89 8.69
N LEU A 14 1.08 15.01 8.56
CA LEU A 14 -0.39 15.03 8.55
C LEU A 14 -0.96 14.13 7.44
N TYR A 15 -0.37 14.17 6.25
CA TYR A 15 -0.76 13.29 5.15
C TYR A 15 -0.57 11.81 5.50
N LYS A 16 0.60 11.45 6.05
CA LYS A 16 0.92 10.07 6.47
C LYS A 16 -0.04 9.56 7.54
N THR A 17 -0.35 10.41 8.53
CA THR A 17 -1.16 10.03 9.70
C THR A 17 -2.65 9.96 9.41
N TYR A 18 -3.20 10.87 8.59
CA TYR A 18 -4.65 10.98 8.42
C TYR A 18 -5.10 10.66 6.99
N CYS A 19 -4.59 11.41 6.01
CA CYS A 19 -5.12 11.33 4.64
C CYS A 19 -4.89 9.95 4.01
N ARG A 20 -3.70 9.35 4.20
CA ARG A 20 -3.36 8.07 3.59
C ARG A 20 -4.13 6.89 4.19
N PRO A 21 -4.29 6.75 5.52
CA PRO A 21 -5.16 5.74 6.09
C PRO A 21 -6.62 5.87 5.63
N ILE A 22 -7.16 7.09 5.58
CA ILE A 22 -8.53 7.33 5.12
C ILE A 22 -8.69 6.90 3.66
N LEU A 23 -7.75 7.28 2.78
CA LEU A 23 -7.81 6.93 1.36
C LEU A 23 -7.75 5.42 1.10
N THR A 24 -6.96 4.69 1.92
CA THR A 24 -6.71 3.26 1.74
C THR A 24 -7.60 2.37 2.59
N TYR A 25 -8.49 2.96 3.39
CA TYR A 25 -9.41 2.21 4.23
C TYR A 25 -10.29 1.27 3.39
N GLY A 26 -10.45 0.02 3.84
CA GLY A 26 -11.21 -1.02 3.14
C GLY A 26 -10.49 -1.67 1.95
N CYS A 27 -9.38 -1.12 1.47
CA CYS A 27 -8.60 -1.73 0.38
C CYS A 27 -7.92 -3.04 0.82
N GLU A 28 -7.75 -3.26 2.13
CA GLU A 28 -7.17 -4.46 2.73
C GLU A 28 -8.04 -5.71 2.48
N ALA A 29 -9.36 -5.54 2.51
CA ALA A 29 -10.34 -6.62 2.41
C ALA A 29 -10.76 -6.94 0.97
N THR A 30 -10.14 -6.34 -0.06
CA THR A 30 -10.51 -6.54 -1.46
C THR A 30 -9.29 -6.75 -2.36
N LYS A 31 -9.40 -7.60 -3.39
CA LYS A 31 -8.34 -7.77 -4.38
C LYS A 31 -8.26 -6.53 -5.27
N ILE A 32 -7.15 -5.80 -5.19
CA ILE A 32 -6.98 -4.52 -5.89
C ILE A 32 -6.53 -4.78 -7.32
N ASN A 33 -7.36 -4.40 -8.30
CA ASN A 33 -6.99 -4.49 -9.71
C ASN A 33 -6.02 -3.35 -10.11
N ARG A 34 -5.29 -3.53 -11.23
CA ARG A 34 -4.31 -2.54 -11.72
C ARG A 34 -4.94 -1.16 -11.99
N THR A 35 -6.18 -1.12 -12.46
CA THR A 35 -6.90 0.12 -12.76
C THR A 35 -7.23 0.91 -11.49
N LEU A 36 -7.71 0.23 -10.45
CA LEU A 36 -8.02 0.79 -9.14
C LEU A 36 -6.75 1.24 -8.44
N LEU A 37 -5.69 0.44 -8.50
CA LEU A 37 -4.37 0.83 -7.98
C LEU A 37 -3.86 2.12 -8.63
N ARG A 38 -4.03 2.26 -9.95
CA ARG A 38 -3.68 3.50 -10.68
C ARG A 38 -4.55 4.68 -10.21
N LYS A 39 -5.84 4.46 -9.97
CA LYS A 39 -6.73 5.50 -9.41
C LYS A 39 -6.27 5.92 -8.00
N ILE A 40 -5.98 4.97 -7.11
CA ILE A 40 -5.48 5.25 -5.76
C ILE A 40 -4.18 6.06 -5.83
N LYS A 41 -3.19 5.63 -6.62
CA LYS A 41 -1.92 6.35 -6.83
C LYS A 41 -2.12 7.77 -7.36
N SER A 42 -3.07 7.96 -8.29
CA SER A 42 -3.40 9.28 -8.85
C SER A 42 -4.07 10.20 -7.83
N THR A 43 -5.00 9.65 -7.04
CA THR A 43 -5.68 10.39 -5.96
C THR A 43 -4.68 10.78 -4.87
N GLU A 44 -3.84 9.85 -4.41
CA GLU A 44 -2.74 10.10 -3.46
C GLU A 44 -1.81 11.21 -3.96
N SER A 45 -1.35 11.10 -5.22
CA SER A 45 -0.52 12.13 -5.85
C SER A 45 -1.19 13.50 -5.85
N THR A 46 -2.49 13.55 -6.12
CA THR A 46 -3.25 14.80 -6.20
C THR A 46 -3.42 15.43 -4.81
N ILE A 47 -3.71 14.63 -3.79
CA ILE A 47 -3.86 15.10 -2.40
C ILE A 47 -2.56 15.73 -1.91
N ILE A 48 -1.44 15.02 -2.05
CA ILE A 48 -0.13 15.49 -1.58
C ILE A 48 0.27 16.78 -2.31
N LYS A 49 0.18 16.79 -3.65
CA LYS A 49 0.52 17.99 -4.43
C LYS A 49 -0.34 19.19 -4.03
N LYS A 50 -1.65 19.02 -3.89
CA LYS A 50 -2.54 20.10 -3.45
C LYS A 50 -2.21 20.59 -2.05
N SER A 51 -1.92 19.70 -1.11
CA SER A 51 -1.54 20.08 0.26
C SER A 51 -0.26 20.92 0.32
N LEU A 52 0.65 20.71 -0.63
CA LEU A 52 1.92 21.42 -0.77
C LEU A 52 1.85 22.62 -1.74
N GLY A 53 0.71 22.88 -2.37
CA GLY A 53 0.56 23.97 -3.36
C GLY A 53 1.26 23.69 -4.71
N LEU A 54 1.55 22.43 -5.02
CA LEU A 54 2.22 22.02 -6.26
C LEU A 54 1.23 21.76 -7.41
N SER A 55 1.70 21.98 -8.63
CA SER A 55 0.92 21.68 -9.84
C SER A 55 0.61 20.18 -9.97
N LYS A 56 -0.53 19.83 -10.59
CA LYS A 56 -0.88 18.43 -10.87
C LYS A 56 0.16 17.73 -11.76
N ARG A 57 0.84 18.47 -12.64
CA ARG A 57 1.82 17.96 -13.63
C ARG A 57 3.20 17.66 -13.03
N SER A 58 3.48 18.10 -11.81
CA SER A 58 4.76 17.84 -11.14
C SER A 58 5.02 16.33 -10.96
N LYS A 59 6.27 15.88 -11.06
CA LYS A 59 6.64 14.45 -10.93
C LYS A 59 6.40 13.97 -9.49
N THR A 60 5.47 13.03 -9.29
CA THR A 60 5.11 12.57 -7.94
C THR A 60 6.18 11.65 -7.32
N THR A 61 6.85 10.81 -8.11
CA THR A 61 7.81 9.82 -7.59
C THR A 61 8.93 10.46 -6.77
N ASN A 62 9.54 11.51 -7.30
CA ASN A 62 10.61 12.23 -6.61
C ASN A 62 10.08 12.99 -5.38
N LEU A 63 8.84 13.49 -5.47
CA LEU A 63 8.19 14.18 -4.36
C LEU A 63 7.94 13.23 -3.18
N LEU A 64 7.40 12.04 -3.44
CA LEU A 64 7.17 11.04 -2.38
C LEU A 64 8.48 10.64 -1.70
N HIS A 65 9.53 10.42 -2.50
CA HIS A 65 10.85 10.11 -1.98
C HIS A 65 11.42 11.23 -1.11
N ALA A 66 11.35 12.49 -1.57
CA ALA A 66 11.83 13.64 -0.81
C ALA A 66 11.08 13.84 0.52
N LEU A 67 9.81 13.42 0.58
CA LEU A 67 8.98 13.51 1.78
C LEU A 67 9.05 12.27 2.67
N ASN A 68 9.90 11.29 2.33
CA ASN A 68 10.00 9.99 2.98
C ASN A 68 8.62 9.29 3.09
N ILE A 69 7.87 9.29 1.98
CA ILE A 69 6.59 8.59 1.86
C ILE A 69 6.81 7.34 1.01
N ALA A 70 6.64 6.17 1.62
CA ALA A 70 6.77 4.88 0.93
C ALA A 70 5.79 4.76 -0.25
N PRO A 71 6.09 3.97 -1.30
CA PRO A 71 5.17 3.75 -2.41
C PRO A 71 3.80 3.19 -1.97
N THR A 72 2.75 3.56 -2.71
CA THR A 72 1.37 3.12 -2.42
C THR A 72 1.21 1.60 -2.46
N GLU A 73 1.88 0.94 -3.40
CA GLU A 73 1.83 -0.52 -3.56
C GLU A 73 2.33 -1.23 -2.30
N ASP A 74 3.50 -0.84 -1.82
CA ASP A 74 4.12 -1.49 -0.67
C ASP A 74 3.35 -1.21 0.61
N THR A 75 2.84 0.02 0.76
CA THR A 75 1.98 0.38 1.88
C THR A 75 0.69 -0.46 1.91
N LEU A 76 0.08 -0.69 0.75
CA LEU A 76 -1.11 -1.53 0.63
C LEU A 76 -0.81 -3.01 0.92
N LYS A 77 0.32 -3.52 0.44
CA LYS A 77 0.77 -4.89 0.75
C LYS A 77 0.97 -5.10 2.25
N LEU A 78 1.70 -4.19 2.91
CA LEU A 78 1.96 -4.26 4.35
C LEU A 78 0.66 -4.25 5.15
N ARG A 79 -0.28 -3.38 4.76
CA ARG A 79 -1.61 -3.29 5.37
C ARG A 79 -2.43 -4.57 5.17
N LYS A 80 -2.42 -5.14 3.96
CA LYS A 80 -3.07 -6.43 3.68
C LYS A 80 -2.48 -7.55 4.54
N LEU A 81 -1.17 -7.61 4.68
CA LEU A 81 -0.50 -8.58 5.55
C LEU A 81 -0.89 -8.39 7.02
N ALA A 82 -0.89 -7.15 7.52
CA ALA A 82 -1.32 -6.84 8.89
C ALA A 82 -2.80 -7.20 9.11
N PHE A 83 -3.65 -6.99 8.11
CA PHE A 83 -5.04 -7.42 8.14
C PHE A 83 -5.18 -8.95 8.17
N ALA A 84 -4.43 -9.67 7.34
CA ALA A 84 -4.40 -11.14 7.33
C ALA A 84 -4.00 -11.69 8.70
N LYS A 85 -2.91 -11.18 9.30
CA LYS A 85 -2.47 -11.55 10.66
C LYS A 85 -3.54 -11.28 11.72
N ARG A 86 -4.30 -10.19 11.61
CA ARG A 86 -5.43 -9.92 12.53
C ARG A 86 -6.56 -10.92 12.37
N LEU A 87 -6.89 -11.31 11.13
CA LEU A 87 -7.93 -12.31 10.85
C LEU A 87 -7.52 -13.71 11.33
N GLU A 88 -6.26 -14.07 11.16
CA GLU A 88 -5.73 -15.35 11.61
C GLU A 88 -5.81 -15.49 13.13
N ASN A 89 -5.45 -14.43 13.87
CA ASN A 89 -5.49 -14.40 15.33
C ASN A 89 -6.91 -14.43 15.92
N ASN A 90 -7.93 -14.06 15.16
CA ASN A 90 -9.31 -14.05 15.64
C ASN A 90 -9.98 -15.42 15.45
N VAL A 91 -10.46 -15.98 16.57
CA VAL A 91 -11.04 -17.33 16.65
C VAL A 91 -12.30 -17.46 15.79
N PHE A 92 -13.14 -16.42 15.75
CA PHE A 92 -14.40 -16.45 15.00
C PHE A 92 -14.16 -16.41 13.49
N THR A 93 -13.26 -15.55 13.03
CA THR A 93 -12.90 -15.45 11.61
C THR A 93 -12.21 -16.71 11.14
N ARG A 94 -11.33 -17.31 11.94
CA ARG A 94 -10.70 -18.60 11.62
C ARG A 94 -11.72 -19.70 11.43
N LYS A 95 -12.69 -19.83 12.34
CA LYS A 95 -13.77 -20.84 12.23
C LYS A 95 -14.61 -20.64 10.96
N LEU A 96 -14.93 -19.40 10.62
CA LEU A 96 -15.66 -19.07 9.39
C LEU A 96 -14.84 -19.39 8.13
N VAL A 97 -13.56 -19.02 8.11
CA VAL A 97 -12.66 -19.29 6.96
C VAL A 97 -12.51 -20.79 6.75
N ASN A 98 -12.30 -21.58 7.81
CA ASN A 98 -12.19 -23.03 7.70
C ASN A 98 -13.49 -23.65 7.14
N LYS A 99 -14.65 -23.20 7.62
CA LYS A 99 -15.94 -23.66 7.10
C LYS A 99 -16.13 -23.31 5.62
N ILE A 100 -15.73 -22.11 5.19
CA ILE A 100 -15.77 -21.70 3.79
C ILE A 100 -14.84 -22.56 2.93
N ILE A 101 -13.65 -22.87 3.44
CA ILE A 101 -12.68 -23.73 2.76
C ILE A 101 -13.26 -25.13 2.61
N GLU A 102 -13.76 -25.74 3.69
CA GLU A 102 -14.43 -27.04 3.68
C GLU A 102 -15.59 -27.08 2.66
N GLU A 103 -16.49 -26.10 2.66
CA GLU A 103 -17.59 -25.98 1.70
C GLU A 103 -17.09 -25.83 0.24
N SER A 104 -15.96 -25.15 0.05
CA SER A 104 -15.35 -24.95 -1.27
C SER A 104 -14.64 -26.21 -1.81
N GLU A 105 -14.02 -26.99 -0.94
CA GLU A 105 -13.40 -28.28 -1.26
C GLU A 105 -14.46 -29.34 -1.59
N ILE A 106 -15.55 -29.38 -0.82
CA ILE A 106 -16.73 -30.23 -1.09
C ILE A 106 -17.34 -29.91 -2.47
N SER A 107 -17.28 -28.64 -2.91
CA SER A 107 -17.84 -28.18 -4.18
C SER A 107 -16.95 -28.42 -5.42
N ARG A 108 -15.76 -29.06 -5.30
CA ARG A 108 -14.82 -29.31 -6.42
C ARG A 108 -14.46 -28.07 -7.27
N LYS A 109 -14.68 -26.85 -6.77
CA LYS A 109 -14.27 -25.61 -7.44
C LYS A 109 -12.90 -25.20 -6.90
N LYS A 110 -11.86 -25.50 -7.69
CA LYS A 110 -10.50 -24.97 -7.52
C LYS A 110 -10.59 -23.49 -7.10
N LEU A 111 -10.04 -23.13 -5.93
CA LEU A 111 -10.06 -21.77 -5.40
C LEU A 111 -9.75 -20.78 -6.53
N ASN A 112 -10.65 -19.83 -6.76
CA ASN A 112 -10.46 -18.82 -7.80
C ASN A 112 -9.14 -18.09 -7.52
N LYS A 113 -8.23 -18.02 -8.49
CA LYS A 113 -6.97 -17.24 -8.38
C LYS A 113 -7.22 -15.75 -8.10
N ASN A 114 -8.45 -15.28 -8.32
CA ASN A 114 -8.91 -13.94 -7.96
C ASN A 114 -9.57 -13.83 -6.58
N SER A 115 -9.58 -14.91 -5.79
CA SER A 115 -10.02 -14.90 -4.41
C SER A 115 -9.02 -14.17 -3.52
N LEU A 116 -9.53 -13.52 -2.48
CA LEU A 116 -8.73 -12.95 -1.39
C LEU A 116 -7.88 -14.00 -0.68
N ILE A 117 -8.39 -15.23 -0.57
CA ILE A 117 -7.68 -16.34 0.09
C ILE A 117 -6.41 -16.70 -0.69
N ALA A 118 -6.48 -16.71 -2.03
CA ALA A 118 -5.32 -16.94 -2.88
C ALA A 118 -4.29 -15.81 -2.77
N GLU A 119 -4.75 -14.55 -2.72
CA GLU A 119 -3.87 -13.39 -2.52
C GLU A 119 -3.19 -13.41 -1.14
N PHE A 120 -3.90 -13.84 -0.08
CA PHE A 120 -3.30 -13.94 1.25
C PHE A 120 -2.28 -15.07 1.35
N ASN A 121 -2.53 -16.23 0.73
CA ASN A 121 -1.54 -17.30 0.71
C ASN A 121 -0.26 -16.86 -0.02
N GLU A 122 -0.38 -16.17 -1.17
CA GLU A 122 0.78 -15.59 -1.87
C GLU A 122 1.54 -14.54 -1.03
N LEU A 123 0.84 -13.78 -0.18
CA LEU A 123 1.43 -12.74 0.68
C LEU A 123 2.08 -13.28 1.95
N LEU A 124 1.63 -14.43 2.47
CA LEU A 124 2.22 -15.06 3.65
C LEU A 124 3.56 -15.75 3.35
N ASP A 125 3.75 -16.18 2.11
CA ASP A 125 5.02 -16.74 1.62
C ASP A 125 6.09 -15.65 1.34
N ASP A 126 5.72 -14.37 1.30
CA ASP A 126 6.62 -13.24 1.00
C ASP A 126 7.11 -12.61 2.33
N GLU A 127 8.42 -12.66 2.63
CA GLU A 127 8.96 -12.06 3.87
C GLU A 127 8.74 -10.53 3.88
N PRO A 128 8.24 -9.95 5.00
CA PRO A 128 7.99 -8.52 5.09
C PRO A 128 9.31 -7.74 5.15
N ARG A 129 9.64 -7.03 4.07
CA ARG A 129 10.76 -6.07 4.03
C ARG A 129 10.46 -4.82 4.85
N SER A 130 11.47 -4.25 5.50
CA SER A 130 11.30 -3.03 6.28
C SER A 130 11.01 -1.82 5.36
N ILE A 131 10.36 -0.79 5.91
CA ILE A 131 10.04 0.43 5.15
C ILE A 131 11.34 1.14 4.71
N GLU A 132 12.40 1.07 5.53
CA GLU A 132 13.71 1.61 5.18
C GLU A 132 14.33 0.90 3.97
N GLU A 133 14.32 -0.44 3.96
CA GLU A 133 14.86 -1.24 2.83
C GLU A 133 14.14 -0.95 1.51
N ILE A 134 12.82 -0.75 1.57
CA ILE A 134 12.00 -0.42 0.39
C ILE A 134 12.39 0.96 -0.17
N ASN A 135 12.58 1.94 0.71
CA ASN A 135 12.96 3.29 0.32
C ASN A 135 14.39 3.33 -0.25
N GLU A 136 15.33 2.61 0.36
CA GLU A 136 16.71 2.49 -0.12
C GLU A 136 16.78 1.84 -1.51
N LYS A 137 16.03 0.74 -1.71
CA LYS A 137 15.96 0.07 -3.01
C LYS A 137 15.37 0.97 -4.10
N ALA A 138 14.31 1.72 -3.78
CA ALA A 138 13.72 2.68 -4.69
C ALA A 138 14.69 3.83 -5.04
N ALA A 139 15.49 4.31 -4.08
CA ALA A 139 16.54 5.30 -4.30
C ALA A 139 17.64 4.77 -5.24
N LEU A 140 18.05 3.52 -5.05
CA LEU A 140 19.09 2.86 -5.84
C LEU A 140 18.67 2.68 -7.31
N GLU A 141 17.44 2.23 -7.56
CA GLU A 141 16.90 2.08 -8.92
C GLU A 141 16.82 3.43 -9.67
N MET A 142 16.54 4.52 -8.97
CA MET A 142 16.53 5.86 -9.57
C MET A 142 17.94 6.36 -9.91
N LEU A 143 18.94 6.08 -9.08
CA LEU A 143 20.36 6.36 -9.37
C LEU A 143 20.85 5.61 -10.60
N ILE A 144 20.47 4.34 -10.73
CA ILE A 144 20.80 3.51 -11.90
C ILE A 144 20.14 4.06 -13.17
N ARG A 145 18.87 4.50 -13.09
CA ARG A 145 18.19 5.17 -14.23
C ARG A 145 18.80 6.50 -14.62
N LYS A 146 19.39 7.25 -13.68
CA LYS A 146 20.11 8.50 -13.96
C LYS A 146 21.47 8.29 -14.63
N LYS A 147 22.14 7.15 -14.42
CA LYS A 147 23.40 6.80 -15.08
C LYS A 147 23.25 6.26 -16.51
N LYS A 148 22.02 5.93 -16.92
CA LYS A 148 21.70 5.38 -18.26
C LYS A 148 21.19 6.44 -19.26
N ASN A 149 20.96 7.67 -18.80
CA ASN A 149 20.64 8.84 -19.62
C ASN A 149 21.82 9.80 -19.61
#